data_AF-A0A2N4Z6B4-F1
#
_entry.id   AF-A0A2N4Z6B4-F1
#
_cell.length_a   1.000
_cell.length_b   1.000
_cell.length_c   1.000
_cell.angle_alpha   90.00
_cell.angle_beta   90.00
_cell.angle_gamma   90.00
#
_symmetry.space_group_name_H-M   'P 1'
#
loop_
_entity.id
_entity.type
_entity.pdbx_description
1 polymer ?
#
loop_
_entity_poly.entity_id
_entity_poly.type
_entity_poly.pdbx_seq_one_letter_code
_entity_poly.pdbx_strand_id
1 'polypeptide(L)'
;MSVAAGNKNNLTRLIAVVLTGILAGLSGMVLALILHAIQHLAFGYSAGQIVGSVSFLQGVTESSWPRRIAAIVAGGGVAGFGWWLLGRYGQKRVSIAAAVANPSVPMPAGTTTIHALLQIVT
;
A
#
# COMPACT_ATOMS: atom_id res chain seq x y z
N MET A 1 -8.60 -43.91 22.73
CA MET A 1 -9.80 -43.69 21.89
C MET A 1 -10.27 -42.25 22.04
N SER A 2 -10.72 -41.67 20.94
CA SER A 2 -11.38 -40.37 20.74
C SER A 2 -10.54 -39.08 20.81
N VAL A 3 -10.01 -38.75 19.63
CA VAL A 3 -9.72 -37.39 19.17
C VAL A 3 -11.04 -36.63 19.10
N ALA A 4 -11.31 -35.73 20.06
CA ALA A 4 -12.52 -34.90 20.05
C ALA A 4 -12.28 -33.44 20.51
N ALA A 5 -11.13 -32.86 20.15
CA ALA A 5 -10.85 -31.42 20.35
C ALA A 5 -10.26 -30.72 19.09
N GLY A 6 -10.31 -31.36 17.92
CA GLY A 6 -9.59 -30.90 16.72
C GLY A 6 -10.33 -29.97 15.76
N ASN A 7 -11.65 -29.77 15.88
CA ASN A 7 -12.43 -29.17 14.78
C ASN A 7 -12.75 -27.67 14.95
N LYS A 8 -12.99 -27.19 16.18
CA LYS A 8 -13.39 -25.78 16.42
C LYS A 8 -12.26 -24.79 16.06
N ASN A 9 -11.02 -25.12 16.40
CA ASN A 9 -9.86 -24.25 16.14
C ASN A 9 -9.52 -24.18 14.65
N ASN A 10 -9.79 -25.24 13.87
CA ASN A 10 -9.53 -25.27 12.44
C ASN A 10 -10.51 -24.40 11.66
N LEU A 11 -11.80 -24.43 12.02
CA LEU A 11 -12.80 -23.56 11.41
C LEU A 11 -12.51 -22.08 11.70
N THR A 12 -12.17 -21.72 12.94
CA THR A 12 -11.80 -20.34 13.28
C THR A 12 -10.56 -19.87 12.51
N ARG A 13 -9.54 -20.73 12.36
CA ARG A 13 -8.34 -20.41 11.56
C ARG A 13 -8.68 -20.25 10.08
N LEU A 14 -9.51 -21.12 9.52
CA LEU A 14 -9.96 -21.01 8.14
C LEU A 14 -10.70 -19.69 7.90
N ILE A 15 -11.63 -19.34 8.78
CA ILE A 15 -12.36 -18.06 8.72
C ILE A 15 -11.37 -16.89 8.80
N ALA A 16 -10.41 -16.92 9.73
CA ALA A 16 -9.41 -15.87 9.87
C ALA A 16 -8.57 -15.70 8.59
N VAL A 17 -8.14 -16.80 7.95
CA VAL A 17 -7.38 -16.76 6.69
C VAL A 17 -8.22 -16.17 5.56
N VAL A 18 -9.48 -16.63 5.41
CA VAL A 18 -10.39 -16.12 4.37
C VAL A 18 -10.64 -14.62 4.55
N LEU A 19 -10.97 -14.18 5.77
CA LEU A 19 -11.18 -12.77 6.07
C LEU A 19 -9.92 -11.94 5.83
N THR A 20 -8.75 -12.44 6.23
CA THR A 20 -7.47 -11.76 5.97
C THR A 20 -7.23 -11.61 4.48
N GLY A 21 -7.50 -12.65 3.68
CA GLY A 21 -7.37 -12.61 2.22
C GLY A 21 -8.29 -11.57 1.58
N ILE A 22 -9.56 -11.52 1.99
CA ILE A 22 -10.53 -10.52 1.51
C ILE A 22 -10.08 -9.11 1.86
N LEU A 23 -9.71 -8.86 3.13
CA LEU A 23 -9.28 -7.55 3.59
C LEU A 23 -7.99 -7.10 2.90
N ALA A 24 -7.03 -8.01 2.70
CA ALA A 24 -5.80 -7.72 1.97
C ALA A 24 -6.09 -7.39 0.50
N GLY A 25 -6.98 -8.14 -0.17
CA GLY A 25 -7.38 -7.87 -1.54
C GLY A 25 -8.07 -6.52 -1.71
N LEU A 26 -9.04 -6.20 -0.82
CA LEU A 26 -9.71 -4.90 -0.83
C LEU A 26 -8.73 -3.75 -0.55
N SER A 27 -7.82 -3.92 0.40
CA SER A 27 -6.79 -2.93 0.70
C SER A 27 -5.85 -2.73 -0.49
N GLY A 28 -5.42 -3.80 -1.14
CA GLY A 28 -4.60 -3.74 -2.35
C GLY A 28 -5.31 -3.02 -3.50
N MET A 29 -6.61 -3.27 -3.68
CA MET A 29 -7.43 -2.56 -4.67
C MET A 29 -7.51 -1.06 -4.37
N VAL A 30 -7.74 -0.67 -3.11
CA VAL A 30 -7.73 0.74 -2.72
C VAL A 30 -6.37 1.38 -2.99
N LEU A 31 -5.27 0.73 -2.64
CA LEU A 31 -3.93 1.24 -2.90
C LEU A 31 -3.65 1.37 -4.41
N ALA A 32 -4.11 0.43 -5.24
CA ALA A 32 -4.01 0.52 -6.69
C ALA A 32 -4.82 1.69 -7.27
N LEU A 33 -6.03 1.94 -6.74
CA LEU A 33 -6.86 3.08 -7.16
C LEU A 33 -6.23 4.42 -6.76
N ILE A 34 -5.60 4.49 -5.57
CA ILE A 34 -4.84 5.67 -5.15
C ILE A 34 -3.67 5.89 -6.11
N LEU A 35 -2.91 4.84 -6.45
CA LEU A 35 -1.80 4.95 -7.40
C LEU A 35 -2.26 5.50 -8.75
N HIS A 36 -3.34 4.95 -9.32
CA HIS A 36 -3.89 5.44 -10.58
C HIS A 36 -4.34 6.91 -10.48
N ALA A 37 -5.02 7.29 -9.39
CA ALA A 37 -5.44 8.67 -9.19
C ALA A 37 -4.24 9.64 -9.16
N ILE A 38 -3.15 9.25 -8.50
CA ILE A 38 -1.91 10.04 -8.46
C ILE A 38 -1.26 10.12 -9.84
N GLN A 39 -1.25 9.04 -10.61
CA GLN A 39 -0.73 9.05 -11.98
C GLN A 39 -1.52 9.99 -12.89
N HIS A 40 -2.86 9.93 -12.84
CA HIS A 40 -3.74 10.84 -13.58
C HIS A 40 -3.50 12.30 -13.19
N LEU A 41 -3.31 12.58 -11.90
CA LEU A 41 -2.97 13.92 -11.42
C LEU A 41 -1.59 14.37 -11.93
N ALA A 42 -0.57 13.52 -11.79
CA ALA A 42 0.81 13.83 -12.14
C ALA A 42 0.98 14.08 -13.64
N PHE A 43 0.35 13.28 -14.49
CA PHE A 43 0.53 13.31 -15.96
C PHE A 43 -0.64 13.93 -16.73
N GLY A 44 -1.80 14.13 -16.08
CA GLY A 44 -2.89 14.93 -16.62
C GLY A 44 -3.69 14.28 -17.73
N TYR A 45 -3.82 12.96 -17.68
CA TYR A 45 -4.66 12.21 -18.59
C TYR A 45 -5.95 11.75 -17.88
N SER A 46 -6.98 11.41 -18.66
CA SER A 46 -8.22 10.77 -18.18
C SER A 46 -8.87 11.40 -16.93
N ALA A 47 -9.06 12.72 -16.92
CA ALA A 47 -9.57 13.49 -15.78
C ALA A 47 -10.98 13.10 -15.24
N GLY A 48 -11.69 12.20 -15.92
CA GLY A 48 -13.02 11.71 -15.51
C GLY A 48 -13.10 10.21 -15.21
N GLN A 49 -12.00 9.44 -15.29
CA GLN A 49 -12.01 7.99 -15.08
C GLN A 49 -10.73 7.53 -14.37
N ILE A 50 -10.84 7.02 -13.13
CA ILE A 50 -9.71 6.46 -12.38
C ILE A 50 -9.24 5.14 -13.03
N VAL A 51 -10.19 4.33 -13.51
CA VAL A 51 -9.94 3.13 -14.31
C VAL A 51 -10.43 3.42 -15.72
N GLY A 52 -9.51 3.56 -16.67
CA GLY A 52 -9.80 3.90 -18.06
C GLY A 52 -9.00 3.04 -19.04
N SER A 53 -9.24 3.25 -20.34
CA SER A 53 -8.51 2.57 -21.42
C SER A 53 -7.10 3.12 -21.65
N VAL A 54 -6.82 4.33 -21.17
CA VAL A 54 -5.50 4.97 -21.30
C VAL A 54 -4.55 4.35 -20.28
N SER A 55 -3.51 3.70 -20.79
CA SER A 55 -2.45 3.14 -19.95
C SER A 55 -1.57 4.24 -19.35
N PHE A 56 -0.93 3.93 -18.22
CA PHE A 56 0.07 4.81 -17.61
C PHE A 56 1.18 5.21 -18.60
N LEU A 57 1.72 4.23 -19.35
CA LEU A 57 2.77 4.48 -20.34
C LEU A 57 2.32 5.51 -21.39
N GLN A 58 1.08 5.37 -21.88
CA GLN A 58 0.52 6.32 -22.83
C GLN A 58 0.38 7.71 -22.20
N GLY A 59 -0.19 7.81 -20.99
CA GLY A 59 -0.35 9.08 -20.28
C GLY A 59 0.98 9.81 -20.04
N VAL A 60 2.03 9.08 -19.68
CA VAL A 60 3.39 9.64 -19.56
C VAL A 60 3.93 10.07 -20.93
N THR A 61 3.77 9.25 -21.96
CA THR A 61 4.31 9.50 -23.31
C THR A 61 3.66 10.71 -23.99
N GLU A 62 2.40 10.98 -23.71
CA GLU A 62 1.67 12.15 -24.23
C GLU A 62 1.87 13.40 -23.35
N SER A 63 2.34 13.25 -22.11
CA SER A 63 2.65 14.37 -21.22
C SER A 63 3.80 15.22 -21.76
N SER A 64 3.69 16.54 -21.61
CA SER A 64 4.79 17.46 -21.92
C SER A 64 6.02 17.19 -21.04
N TRP A 65 7.22 17.41 -21.59
CA TRP A 65 8.48 17.23 -20.85
C TRP A 65 8.51 17.97 -19.50
N PRO A 66 8.08 19.25 -19.37
CA PRO A 66 8.09 19.95 -18.09
C PRO A 66 7.23 19.25 -17.02
N ARG A 67 6.08 18.70 -17.43
CA ARG A 67 5.18 17.98 -16.52
C ARG A 67 5.81 16.69 -15.99
N ARG A 68 6.52 15.95 -16.83
CA ARG A 68 7.25 14.74 -16.42
C ARG A 68 8.33 15.07 -15.39
N ILE A 69 9.09 16.13 -15.63
CA ILE A 69 10.11 16.60 -14.69
C ILE A 69 9.47 17.05 -13.38
N ALA A 70 8.38 17.83 -13.43
CA ALA A 70 7.66 18.25 -12.24
C ALA A 70 7.15 17.07 -11.42
N ALA A 71 6.61 16.03 -12.07
CA ALA A 71 6.17 14.80 -11.39
C ALA A 71 7.33 14.10 -10.66
N ILE A 72 8.50 13.96 -11.30
CA ILE A 72 9.70 13.34 -10.68
C ILE A 72 10.19 14.17 -9.51
N VAL A 73 10.29 15.49 -9.67
CA VAL A 73 10.78 16.40 -8.62
C VAL A 73 9.82 16.42 -7.42
N ALA A 74 8.52 16.50 -7.68
CA ALA A 74 7.50 16.46 -6.64
C ALA A 74 7.50 15.12 -5.91
N GLY A 75 7.51 14.00 -6.64
CA GLY A 75 7.58 12.65 -6.06
C GLY A 75 8.84 12.46 -5.20
N GLY A 76 10.01 12.88 -5.71
CA GLY A 76 11.26 12.84 -4.96
C GLY A 76 11.25 13.72 -3.71
N GLY A 77 10.63 14.90 -3.77
CA GLY A 77 10.45 15.78 -2.62
C GLY A 77 9.55 15.17 -1.54
N VAL A 78 8.40 14.63 -1.95
CA VAL A 78 7.47 13.94 -1.04
C VAL A 78 8.12 12.70 -0.43
N ALA A 79 8.86 11.93 -1.23
CA ALA A 79 9.64 10.79 -0.76
C ALA A 79 10.66 11.23 0.30
N GLY A 80 11.59 12.10 -0.06
CA GLY A 80 12.67 12.52 0.83
C GLY A 80 12.13 13.07 2.16
N PHE A 81 11.14 13.95 2.09
CA PHE A 81 10.54 14.53 3.29
C PHE A 81 9.72 13.51 4.09
N GLY A 82 8.90 12.68 3.43
CA GLY A 82 8.06 11.68 4.07
C GLY A 82 8.87 10.61 4.79
N TRP A 83 9.93 10.08 4.16
CA TRP A 83 10.81 9.10 4.79
C TRP A 83 11.65 9.72 5.90
N TRP A 84 12.06 10.98 5.76
CA TRP A 84 12.72 11.71 6.84
C TRP A 84 11.80 11.86 8.06
N LEU A 85 10.55 12.31 7.88
CA LEU A 85 9.57 12.40 8.96
C LEU A 85 9.30 11.05 9.61
N LEU A 86 9.14 10.01 8.80
CA LEU A 86 8.89 8.65 9.30
C LEU A 86 10.09 8.11 10.09
N GLY A 87 11.31 8.37 9.62
CA GLY A 87 12.53 8.01 10.34
C GLY A 87 12.74 8.81 11.62
N ARG A 88 12.27 10.07 11.65
CA ARG A 88 12.46 10.98 12.80
C ARG A 88 11.41 10.81 13.89
N TYR A 89 10.16 10.51 13.52
CA TYR A 89 9.00 10.49 14.42
C TYR A 89 8.24 9.17 14.44
N GLY A 90 8.44 8.28 13.46
CA GLY A 90 7.80 6.98 13.40
C GLY A 90 8.39 5.96 14.37
N GLN A 91 7.59 4.96 14.75
CA GLN A 91 8.07 3.82 15.51
C GLN A 91 8.95 2.93 14.64
N LYS A 92 9.90 2.20 15.24
CA LYS A 92 10.75 1.28 14.47
C LYS A 92 9.88 0.21 13.82
N ARG A 93 9.98 0.09 12.49
CA ARG A 93 9.26 -0.94 11.74
C ARG A 93 9.75 -2.32 12.18
N VAL A 94 8.80 -3.23 12.38
CA VAL A 94 9.04 -4.64 12.69
C VAL A 94 8.88 -5.42 11.38
N SER A 95 9.79 -6.34 11.08
CA SER A 95 9.64 -7.20 9.90
C SER A 95 8.48 -8.17 10.09
N ILE A 96 7.84 -8.61 9.00
CA ILE A 96 6.75 -9.60 9.06
C ILE A 96 7.25 -10.88 9.75
N ALA A 97 8.46 -11.35 9.40
CA ALA A 97 9.05 -12.53 10.03
C ALA A 97 9.20 -12.36 11.56
N ALA A 98 9.64 -11.20 12.04
CA ALA A 98 9.77 -10.93 13.47
C ALA A 98 8.40 -10.83 14.17
N ALA A 99 7.42 -10.18 13.54
CA ALA A 99 6.06 -10.06 14.10
C ALA A 99 5.35 -11.41 14.18
N VAL A 100 5.58 -12.31 13.22
CA VAL A 100 5.03 -13.67 13.22
C VAL A 100 5.77 -14.55 14.26
N ALA A 101 7.08 -14.38 14.41
CA ALA A 101 7.87 -15.14 15.37
C ALA A 101 7.57 -14.77 16.83
N ASN A 102 7.20 -13.52 17.11
CA ASN A 102 6.87 -13.07 18.46
C ASN A 102 5.58 -12.20 18.49
N PRO A 103 4.41 -12.79 18.83
CA PRO A 103 3.15 -12.07 18.89
C PRO A 103 3.09 -10.91 19.89
N SER A 104 4.00 -10.82 20.86
CA SER A 104 4.04 -9.70 21.81
C SER A 104 4.65 -8.42 21.22
N VAL A 105 5.18 -8.48 19.99
CA VAL A 105 5.79 -7.35 19.28
C VAL A 105 5.05 -7.14 17.95
N PRO A 106 3.82 -6.58 17.98
CA PRO A 106 3.05 -6.36 16.77
C PRO A 106 3.70 -5.27 15.90
N MET A 107 3.38 -5.29 14.61
CA MET A 107 3.78 -4.21 13.71
C MET A 107 3.11 -2.89 14.15
N PRO A 108 3.88 -1.79 14.28
CA PRO A 108 3.33 -0.45 14.54
C PRO A 108 2.32 0.00 13.48
N ALA A 109 1.01 -0.18 13.73
CA ALA A 109 -0.01 0.03 12.71
C ALA A 109 0.08 1.41 12.04
N GLY A 110 0.19 2.49 12.82
CA GLY A 110 0.29 3.85 12.28
C GLY A 110 1.52 4.06 11.39
N THR A 111 2.72 3.70 11.88
CA THR A 111 3.96 3.85 11.09
C THR A 111 3.93 2.96 9.85
N THR A 112 3.44 1.73 9.96
CA THR A 112 3.33 0.80 8.83
C THR A 112 2.35 1.29 7.77
N THR A 113 1.19 1.83 8.17
CA THR A 113 0.21 2.41 7.25
C THR A 113 0.77 3.65 6.56
N ILE A 114 1.39 4.57 7.30
CA ILE A 114 2.02 5.77 6.70
C ILE A 114 3.13 5.37 5.73
N HIS A 115 3.93 4.36 6.09
CA HIS A 115 4.97 3.84 5.22
C HIS A 115 4.41 3.29 3.90
N ALA A 116 3.35 2.49 3.97
CA ALA A 116 2.70 1.93 2.79
C ALA A 116 2.07 3.03 1.91
N LEU A 117 1.39 4.01 2.51
CA LEU A 117 0.82 5.13 1.77
C LEU A 117 1.91 6.00 1.12
N LEU A 118 3.00 6.26 1.83
CA LEU A 118 4.14 6.99 1.29
C LEU A 118 4.72 6.28 0.07
N GLN A 119 4.89 4.95 0.12
CA GLN A 119 5.34 4.14 -1.02
C GLN A 119 4.40 4.21 -2.23
N ILE A 120 3.09 4.30 -2.01
CA ILE A 120 2.13 4.42 -3.13
C ILE A 120 2.14 5.82 -3.73
N VAL A 121 2.42 6.84 -2.93
CA VAL A 121 2.38 8.25 -3.37
C VAL A 121 3.61 8.66 -4.18
N THR A 122 4.76 8.00 -3.97
CA THR A 122 6.07 8.43 -4.48
C THR A 122 6.68 7.42 -5.44
#